data_AF-A0A954C5U4-F1
#
_entry.id   AF-A0A954C5U4-F1
#
_cell.length_a   1.000
_cell.length_b   1.000
_cell.length_c   1.000
_cell.angle_alpha   90.00
_cell.angle_beta   90.00
_cell.angle_gamma   90.00
#
_symmetry.space_group_name_H-M   'P 1'
#
loop_
_entity.id
_entity.type
_entity.pdbx_description
1 polymer ?
#
loop_
_entity_poly.entity_id
_entity_poly.type
_entity_poly.pdbx_seq_one_letter_code
_entity_poly.pdbx_strand_id
1 'polypeptide(L)'
;MAEPNRDERKAFMRVLSSLAWADGDVEDEELQELHLVANELSVALSERDLEPHDLDQLARKITHPELRAKLLVELGRLAAADGDVSAEELTQIKHLAGLFGLAPPALDGVDWGAV
;
A
#
# COMPACT_ATOMS: atom_id res chain seq x y z
N MET A 1 -9.84 17.57 -11.30
CA MET A 1 -10.50 16.43 -10.62
C MET A 1 -10.72 16.82 -9.16
N ALA A 2 -11.72 16.26 -8.48
CA ALA A 2 -11.97 16.57 -7.07
C ALA A 2 -10.88 15.95 -6.20
N GLU A 3 -10.42 16.63 -5.14
CA GLU A 3 -9.41 16.08 -4.23
C GLU A 3 -9.92 14.79 -3.56
N PRO A 4 -9.02 13.81 -3.28
CA PRO A 4 -9.39 12.60 -2.56
C PRO A 4 -9.92 12.93 -1.17
N ASN A 5 -11.03 12.32 -0.79
CA ASN A 5 -11.67 12.61 0.48
C ASN A 5 -10.91 11.98 1.66
N ARG A 6 -11.26 12.37 2.89
CA ARG A 6 -10.59 11.86 4.10
C ARG A 6 -10.68 10.34 4.26
N ASP A 7 -11.79 9.74 3.86
CA ASP A 7 -12.00 8.29 3.99
C ASP A 7 -11.16 7.53 2.95
N GLU A 8 -11.00 8.07 1.75
CA GLU A 8 -10.08 7.55 0.73
C GLU A 8 -8.62 7.60 1.20
N ARG A 9 -8.19 8.72 1.79
CA ARG A 9 -6.83 8.87 2.34
C ARG A 9 -6.57 7.92 3.51
N LYS A 10 -7.58 7.67 4.34
CA LYS A 10 -7.49 6.66 5.41
C LYS A 10 -7.46 5.24 4.86
N ALA A 11 -8.29 4.94 3.85
CA ALA A 11 -8.28 3.64 3.21
C ALA A 11 -6.92 3.36 2.55
N PHE A 12 -6.33 4.36 1.89
CA PHE A 12 -4.98 4.31 1.37
C PHE A 12 -3.97 3.92 2.45
N MET A 13 -3.93 4.65 3.57
CA MET A 13 -2.97 4.35 4.63
C MET A 13 -3.14 2.96 5.22
N ARG A 14 -4.38 2.49 5.34
CA ARG A 14 -4.65 1.13 5.85
C ARG A 14 -4.26 0.02 4.89
N VAL A 15 -4.25 0.30 3.59
CA VAL A 15 -3.71 -0.64 2.60
C VAL A 15 -2.20 -0.72 2.75
N LEU A 16 -1.51 0.42 2.88
CA LEU A 16 -0.06 0.43 3.09
C LEU A 16 0.33 -0.29 4.38
N SER A 17 -0.32 0.04 5.50
CA SER A 17 0.02 -0.59 6.78
C SER A 17 -0.30 -2.08 6.82
N SER A 18 -1.35 -2.52 6.12
CA SER A 18 -1.66 -3.95 5.98
C SER A 18 -0.66 -4.68 5.09
N LEU A 19 0.01 -3.98 4.16
CA LEU A 19 1.10 -4.56 3.37
C LEU A 19 2.35 -4.73 4.24
N ALA A 20 2.74 -3.69 5.00
CA ALA A 20 3.89 -3.80 5.91
C ALA A 20 3.69 -4.94 6.91
N TRP A 21 2.48 -5.09 7.48
CA TRP A 21 2.17 -6.20 8.39
C TRP A 21 2.10 -7.58 7.71
N ALA A 22 2.26 -7.70 6.39
CA ALA A 22 1.95 -8.94 5.67
C ALA A 22 2.76 -10.15 6.16
N ASP A 23 4.00 -9.94 6.59
CA ASP A 23 4.87 -11.00 7.11
C ASP A 23 4.70 -11.24 8.63
N GLY A 24 3.90 -10.40 9.31
CA GLY A 24 3.56 -10.49 10.72
C GLY A 24 4.33 -9.55 11.65
N ASP A 25 5.22 -8.71 11.12
CA ASP A 25 5.84 -7.61 11.85
C ASP A 25 5.78 -6.31 11.02
N VAL A 26 6.21 -5.18 11.58
CA VAL A 26 6.45 -3.95 10.79
C VAL A 26 7.81 -3.44 11.17
N GLU A 27 8.74 -3.41 10.21
CA GLU A 27 10.12 -2.99 10.46
C GLU A 27 10.22 -1.46 10.68
N ASP A 28 11.30 -1.00 11.30
CA ASP A 28 11.51 0.43 11.61
C ASP A 28 11.56 1.27 10.31
N GLU A 29 12.19 0.74 9.26
CA GLU A 29 12.28 1.32 7.92
C GLU A 29 10.89 1.48 7.28
N GLU A 30 10.07 0.44 7.33
CA GLU A 30 8.69 0.47 6.82
C GLU A 30 7.82 1.45 7.63
N LEU A 31 7.98 1.45 8.96
CA LEU A 31 7.27 2.37 9.83
C LEU A 31 7.63 3.82 9.52
N GLN A 32 8.90 4.10 9.21
CA GLN A 32 9.35 5.42 8.79
C GLN A 32 8.68 5.86 7.48
N GLU A 33 8.62 4.99 6.48
CA GLU A 33 7.92 5.25 5.21
C GLU A 33 6.42 5.46 5.43
N LEU A 34 5.76 4.65 6.26
CA LEU A 34 4.36 4.83 6.64
C LEU A 34 4.10 6.20 7.26
N HIS A 35 5.00 6.71 8.11
CA HIS A 35 4.88 8.05 8.69
C HIS A 35 5.04 9.16 7.66
N LEU A 36 5.95 9.01 6.69
CA LEU A 36 6.13 9.98 5.61
C LEU A 36 4.86 10.09 4.76
N VAL A 37 4.29 8.96 4.37
CA VAL A 37 3.07 8.93 3.56
C VAL A 37 1.86 9.41 4.36
N ALA A 38 1.76 9.08 5.65
CA ALA A 38 0.71 9.59 6.53
C ALA A 38 0.70 11.12 6.61
N ASN A 39 1.89 11.72 6.75
CA ASN A 39 2.06 13.17 6.75
C ASN A 39 1.65 13.80 5.42
N GLU A 40 2.07 13.21 4.30
CA GLU A 40 1.70 13.70 2.96
C GLU A 40 0.18 13.67 2.74
N LEU A 41 -0.47 12.60 3.20
CA LEU A 41 -1.92 12.43 3.11
C LEU A 41 -2.70 13.17 4.20
N SER A 42 -2.02 13.88 5.12
CA SER A 42 -2.63 14.59 6.24
C SER A 42 -3.58 13.70 7.07
N VAL A 43 -3.14 12.47 7.35
CA VAL A 43 -3.85 11.48 8.16
C VAL A 43 -2.99 11.07 9.34
N ALA A 44 -3.64 10.87 10.49
CA ALA A 44 -2.96 10.34 11.65
C ALA A 44 -2.80 8.82 11.50
N LEU A 45 -1.59 8.32 11.74
CA LEU A 45 -1.30 6.90 11.87
C LEU A 45 -1.40 6.53 13.36
N SER A 46 -2.15 5.48 13.68
CA SER A 46 -2.24 4.92 15.03
C SER A 46 -1.82 3.46 15.03
N GLU A 47 -1.42 2.91 16.18
CA GLU A 47 -1.06 1.48 16.29
C GLU A 47 -2.16 0.54 15.77
N ARG A 48 -3.44 0.91 15.95
CA ARG A 48 -4.58 0.14 15.42
C ARG A 48 -4.67 0.15 13.91
N ASP A 49 -4.08 1.14 13.25
CA ASP A 49 -4.03 1.16 11.80
C ASP A 49 -2.93 0.22 11.27
N LEU A 50 -1.97 -0.22 12.11
CA LEU A 50 -0.92 -1.19 11.76
C LEU A 50 -1.38 -2.66 11.79
N GLU A 51 -2.62 -2.93 12.21
CA GLU A 51 -3.19 -4.28 12.18
C GLU A 51 -3.53 -4.71 10.73
N PRO A 52 -3.59 -6.01 10.41
CA PRO A 52 -4.00 -6.47 9.09
C PRO A 52 -5.46 -6.10 8.78
N HIS A 53 -5.71 -5.65 7.54
CA HIS A 53 -7.03 -5.23 7.08
C HIS A 53 -7.50 -6.03 5.86
N ASP A 54 -8.82 -6.03 5.63
CA ASP A 54 -9.40 -6.54 4.38
C ASP A 54 -9.08 -5.60 3.21
N LEU A 55 -8.05 -5.97 2.42
CA LEU A 55 -7.57 -5.21 1.28
C LEU A 55 -8.64 -4.98 0.21
N ASP A 56 -9.49 -5.96 -0.07
CA ASP A 56 -10.60 -5.83 -1.03
C ASP A 56 -11.58 -4.74 -0.59
N GLN A 57 -11.92 -4.73 0.69
CA GLN A 57 -12.83 -3.73 1.24
C GLN A 57 -12.21 -2.32 1.20
N LEU A 58 -10.92 -2.19 1.49
CA LEU A 58 -10.23 -0.90 1.46
C LEU A 58 -10.03 -0.40 0.03
N ALA A 59 -9.61 -1.26 -0.91
CA ALA A 59 -9.42 -0.92 -2.31
C ALA A 59 -10.71 -0.38 -2.94
N ARG A 60 -11.88 -0.95 -2.59
CA ARG A 60 -13.19 -0.45 -3.06
C ARG A 60 -13.54 0.94 -2.56
N LYS A 61 -12.99 1.37 -1.41
CA LYS A 61 -13.19 2.73 -0.88
C LYS A 61 -12.37 3.76 -1.63
N ILE A 62 -11.26 3.37 -2.26
CA ILE A 62 -10.39 4.25 -3.03
C ILE A 62 -10.97 4.35 -4.44
N THR A 63 -11.71 5.42 -4.72
CA THR A 63 -12.37 5.65 -6.00
C THR A 63 -11.57 6.60 -6.90
N HIS A 64 -10.74 7.45 -6.30
CA HIS A 64 -9.94 8.44 -7.00
C HIS A 64 -8.83 7.78 -7.85
N PRO A 65 -8.83 7.91 -9.19
CA PRO A 65 -7.89 7.19 -10.07
C PRO A 65 -6.41 7.52 -9.81
N GLU A 66 -6.09 8.79 -9.58
CA GLU A 66 -4.72 9.21 -9.26
C GLU A 66 -4.25 8.62 -7.93
N LEU A 67 -5.16 8.47 -6.97
CA LEU A 67 -4.86 7.90 -5.67
C LEU A 67 -4.61 6.38 -5.76
N ARG A 68 -5.31 5.66 -6.67
CA ARG A 68 -5.03 4.25 -6.96
C ARG A 68 -3.65 4.05 -7.58
N ALA A 69 -3.31 4.87 -8.57
CA ALA A 69 -1.99 4.82 -9.20
C ALA A 69 -0.89 5.14 -8.18
N LYS A 70 -1.09 6.19 -7.38
CA LYS A 70 -0.18 6.54 -6.30
C LYS A 70 -0.03 5.40 -5.28
N LEU A 71 -1.12 4.74 -4.90
CA LEU A 71 -1.08 3.64 -3.94
C LEU A 71 -0.17 2.52 -4.42
N LEU A 72 -0.24 2.13 -5.69
CA LEU A 72 0.64 1.09 -6.23
C LEU A 72 2.11 1.51 -6.22
N VAL A 73 2.41 2.80 -6.46
CA VAL A 73 3.78 3.31 -6.36
C VAL A 73 4.29 3.25 -4.91
N GLU A 74 3.49 3.72 -3.95
CA GLU A 74 3.90 3.69 -2.54
C GLU A 74 3.98 2.27 -1.98
N LEU A 75 3.10 1.35 -2.41
CA LEU A 75 3.21 -0.07 -2.04
C LEU A 75 4.53 -0.67 -2.54
N GLY A 76 4.92 -0.34 -3.77
CA GLY A 76 6.20 -0.81 -4.31
C GLY A 76 7.41 -0.22 -3.58
N ARG A 77 7.35 1.05 -3.17
CA ARG A 77 8.40 1.67 -2.37
C ARG A 77 8.51 1.06 -0.98
N LEU A 78 7.36 0.86 -0.31
CA LEU A 78 7.27 0.29 1.02
C LEU A 78 7.87 -1.12 1.03
N ALA A 79 7.43 -1.97 0.11
CA ALA A 79 7.90 -3.35 -0.02
C ALA A 79 9.41 -3.45 -0.35
N ALA A 80 10.01 -2.39 -0.90
CA ALA A 80 11.43 -2.35 -1.24
C ALA A 80 12.25 -1.52 -0.25
N ALA A 81 11.65 -1.06 0.86
CA ALA A 81 12.29 -0.13 1.79
C ALA A 81 13.43 -0.79 2.58
N ASP A 82 13.22 -2.03 3.00
CA ASP A 82 14.20 -2.89 3.71
C ASP A 82 15.14 -3.65 2.76
N GLY A 83 14.78 -3.73 1.47
CA GLY A 83 15.52 -4.42 0.42
C GLY A 83 15.17 -5.89 0.25
N ASP A 84 14.14 -6.42 0.93
CA ASP A 84 13.63 -7.78 0.75
C ASP A 84 12.11 -7.78 0.56
N VAL A 85 11.66 -7.99 -0.67
CA VAL A 85 10.22 -8.07 -0.96
C VAL A 85 9.74 -9.51 -0.81
N SER A 86 8.86 -9.76 0.15
CA SER A 86 8.29 -11.09 0.38
C SER A 86 7.33 -11.52 -0.73
N ALA A 87 7.17 -12.83 -0.92
CA ALA A 87 6.20 -13.37 -1.88
C ALA A 87 4.74 -13.01 -1.54
N GLU A 88 4.45 -12.81 -0.25
CA GLU A 88 3.12 -12.41 0.22
C GLU A 88 2.82 -10.96 -0.18
N GLU A 89 3.75 -10.04 0.01
CA GLU A 89 3.60 -8.65 -0.44
C GLU A 89 3.45 -8.56 -1.96
N LEU A 90 4.26 -9.29 -2.73
CA LEU A 90 4.12 -9.35 -4.19
C LEU A 90 2.71 -9.81 -4.59
N THR A 91 2.19 -10.84 -3.92
CA THR A 91 0.84 -11.36 -4.17
C THR A 91 -0.22 -10.30 -3.87
N GLN A 92 -0.10 -9.58 -2.75
CA GLN A 92 -1.03 -8.52 -2.36
C GLN A 92 -0.97 -7.32 -3.31
N ILE A 93 0.24 -6.88 -3.71
CA ILE A 93 0.45 -5.79 -4.67
C ILE A 93 -0.18 -6.16 -6.03
N LYS A 94 0.08 -7.37 -6.52
CA LYS A 94 -0.47 -7.86 -7.79
C LYS A 94 -1.99 -7.94 -7.73
N HIS A 95 -2.56 -8.40 -6.62
CA HIS A 95 -4.01 -8.45 -6.40
C HIS A 95 -4.63 -7.05 -6.41
N LEU A 96 -4.06 -6.09 -5.68
CA LEU A 96 -4.52 -4.69 -5.64
C LEU A 96 -4.44 -4.02 -7.02
N ALA A 97 -3.35 -4.26 -7.77
CA ALA A 97 -3.22 -3.78 -9.15
C ALA A 97 -4.36 -4.31 -10.03
N GLY A 98 -4.68 -5.60 -9.89
CA GLY A 98 -5.83 -6.23 -10.55
C GLY A 98 -7.17 -5.58 -10.18
N LEU A 99 -7.41 -5.31 -8.89
CA LEU A 99 -8.63 -4.64 -8.41
C LEU A 99 -8.77 -3.22 -8.97
N PHE A 100 -7.65 -2.51 -9.17
CA PHE A 100 -7.65 -1.17 -9.75
C PHE A 100 -7.68 -1.16 -11.28
N GLY A 101 -7.47 -2.30 -11.93
CA GLY A 101 -7.33 -2.39 -13.39
C GLY A 101 -6.04 -1.71 -13.88
N LEU A 102 -4.99 -1.73 -13.06
CA LEU A 102 -3.69 -1.10 -13.34
C LEU A 102 -2.61 -2.18 -13.45
N ALA A 103 -1.48 -1.82 -14.06
CA ALA A 103 -0.29 -2.66 -14.01
C ALA A 103 0.35 -2.59 -12.61
N PRO A 104 0.94 -3.70 -12.12
CA PRO A 104 1.78 -3.67 -10.93
C PRO A 104 2.93 -2.66 -11.05
N PRO A 105 3.45 -2.12 -9.93
CA PRO A 105 4.57 -1.18 -9.95
C PRO A 105 5.85 -1.85 -10.47
N ALA A 106 6.75 -1.07 -11.07
CA ALA A 106 8.06 -1.58 -11.44
C ALA A 106 8.91 -1.77 -10.17
N LEU A 107 9.31 -3.01 -9.90
CA LEU A 107 10.20 -3.39 -8.80
C LEU A 107 11.43 -4.08 -9.35
N ASP A 108 12.60 -3.69 -8.87
CA ASP A 108 13.86 -4.26 -9.32
C ASP A 108 13.94 -5.74 -8.93
N GLY A 109 14.27 -6.59 -9.91
CA GLY A 109 14.39 -8.04 -9.69
C GLY A 109 13.06 -8.81 -9.62
N VAL A 110 11.91 -8.15 -9.75
CA VAL A 110 10.59 -8.80 -9.71
C VAL A 110 10.06 -9.08 -11.12
N ASP A 111 9.74 -10.35 -11.38
CA ASP A 111 8.97 -10.77 -12.56
C ASP A 111 7.50 -11.01 -12.18
N TRP A 112 6.65 -10.02 -12.47
CA TRP A 112 5.20 -10.11 -12.22
C TRP A 112 4.48 -11.21 -13.01
N GLY A 113 5.10 -11.79 -14.04
CA GLY A 113 4.58 -12.96 -14.74
C GLY A 113 4.77 -14.26 -13.96
N ALA A 114 5.71 -14.28 -13.02
CA ALA A 114 6.05 -15.44 -12.19
C ALA A 114 5.41 -15.39 -10.78
N VAL A 115 5.02 -14.20 -10.31
CA VAL A 115 4.15 -13.98 -9.14
C VAL A 115 2.73 -14.44 -9.45
#